data_AF-A0A9X2LR57-F1
#
_entry.id   AF-A0A9X2LR57-F1
#
_cell.length_a   1.000
_cell.length_b   1.000
_cell.length_c   1.000
_cell.angle_alpha   90.00
_cell.angle_beta   90.00
_cell.angle_gamma   90.00
#
_symmetry.space_group_name_H-M   'P 1'
#
loop_
_entity.id
_entity.type
_entity.pdbx_description
1 polymer ?
#
loop_
_entity_poly.entity_id
_entity_poly.type
_entity_poly.pdbx_seq_one_letter_code
_entity_poly.pdbx_strand_id
1 'polypeptide(L)'
;MTWSEEEYVGYLQGERRCYAWVMRRHGGLAPDQAWQAAVERYPYEPSDEPYRGLLFHDEAWHWAMLALYGARYTVEHPELIEPSAEYRALD
;
A
#
# COMPACT_ATOMS: atom_id res chain seq x y z
N MET A 1 -13.34 -15.58 5.43
CA MET A 1 -13.78 -14.45 6.27
C MET A 1 -14.54 -13.52 5.35
N THR A 2 -15.80 -13.20 5.65
CA THR A 2 -16.59 -12.22 4.88
C THR A 2 -16.49 -10.88 5.58
N TRP A 3 -15.78 -9.93 4.98
CA TRP A 3 -15.66 -8.56 5.44
C TRP A 3 -17.05 -7.88 5.44
N SER A 4 -17.37 -7.09 6.47
CA SER A 4 -18.38 -6.06 6.29
C SER A 4 -17.88 -4.96 5.33
N GLU A 5 -18.81 -4.18 4.77
CA GLU A 5 -18.43 -3.07 3.88
C GLU A 5 -17.59 -2.02 4.60
N GLU A 6 -17.93 -1.72 5.85
CA GLU A 6 -17.23 -0.73 6.68
C GLU A 6 -15.82 -1.19 7.01
N GLU A 7 -15.64 -2.46 7.39
CA GLU A 7 -14.30 -3.03 7.65
C GLU A 7 -13.46 -3.03 6.36
N TYR A 8 -14.03 -3.48 5.23
CA TYR A 8 -13.31 -3.51 3.96
C TYR A 8 -12.85 -2.12 3.53
N VAL A 9 -13.76 -1.13 3.54
CA VAL A 9 -13.45 0.24 3.12
C VAL A 9 -12.43 0.88 4.07
N GLY A 10 -12.54 0.63 5.38
CA GLY A 10 -11.56 1.08 6.36
C GLY A 10 -10.15 0.56 6.07
N TYR A 11 -10.02 -0.76 5.86
CA TYR A 11 -8.75 -1.39 5.50
C TYR A 11 -8.20 -0.91 4.15
N LEU A 12 -9.05 -0.83 3.13
CA LEU A 12 -8.67 -0.33 1.80
C LEU A 12 -8.11 1.10 1.88
N GLN A 13 -8.74 1.96 2.69
CA GLN A 13 -8.28 3.32 2.89
C GLN A 13 -6.93 3.38 3.62
N GLY A 14 -6.70 2.48 4.59
CA GLY A 14 -5.42 2.33 5.28
C GLY A 14 -4.29 1.93 4.32
N GLU A 15 -4.49 0.86 3.55
CA GLU A 15 -3.54 0.39 2.52
C GLU A 15 -3.20 1.51 1.51
N ARG A 16 -4.22 2.21 1.01
CA ARG A 16 -4.02 3.31 0.06
C ARG A 16 -3.24 4.48 0.67
N ARG A 17 -3.56 4.85 1.91
CA ARG A 17 -2.85 5.91 2.65
C ARG A 17 -1.37 5.56 2.81
N CYS A 18 -1.07 4.34 3.23
CA CYS A 18 0.29 3.85 3.42
C CYS A 18 1.07 3.81 2.11
N TYR A 19 0.49 3.25 1.05
CA TYR A 19 1.14 3.18 -0.27
C TYR A 19 1.39 4.57 -0.87
N ALA A 20 0.38 5.45 -0.83
CA ALA A 20 0.53 6.82 -1.30
C ALA A 20 1.60 7.59 -0.52
N TRP A 21 1.72 7.36 0.79
CA TRP A 21 2.79 7.97 1.59
C TRP A 21 4.17 7.55 1.09
N VAL A 22 4.40 6.25 0.83
CA VAL A 22 5.69 5.75 0.31
C VAL A 22 5.98 6.34 -1.07
N MET A 23 4.98 6.35 -1.94
CA MET A 23 5.09 6.92 -3.29
C MET A 23 5.49 8.39 -3.28
N ARG A 24 5.02 9.18 -2.31
CA ARG A 24 5.46 10.57 -2.13
C ARG A 24 6.86 10.64 -1.55
N ARG A 25 7.10 9.94 -0.44
CA ARG A 25 8.32 10.08 0.37
C ARG A 25 9.56 9.53 -0.33
N HIS A 26 9.42 8.36 -0.95
CA HIS A 26 10.51 7.61 -1.58
C HIS A 26 10.47 7.71 -3.11
N GLY A 27 9.27 7.80 -3.70
CA GLY A 27 9.10 7.92 -5.15
C GLY A 27 9.09 9.35 -5.69
N GLY A 28 9.00 10.37 -4.82
CA GLY A 28 8.98 11.78 -5.22
C GLY A 28 7.71 12.20 -5.98
N LEU A 29 6.65 11.40 -5.95
CA LEU A 29 5.39 11.72 -6.64
C LEU A 29 4.65 12.88 -5.98
N ALA A 30 3.94 13.67 -6.78
CA ALA A 30 3.01 14.66 -6.27
C ALA A 30 1.85 13.97 -5.52
N PRO A 31 1.18 14.66 -4.56
CA PRO A 31 0.12 14.06 -3.75
C PRO A 31 -0.96 13.33 -4.56
N ASP A 32 -1.47 13.96 -5.62
CA ASP A 32 -2.53 13.39 -6.46
C ASP A 32 -2.05 12.17 -7.25
N GLN A 33 -0.80 12.21 -7.74
CA GLN A 33 -0.19 11.09 -8.47
C GLN A 33 0.05 9.88 -7.56
N ALA A 34 0.50 10.12 -6.33
CA ALA A 34 0.71 9.07 -5.36
C ALA A 34 -0.61 8.44 -4.89
N TRP A 35 -1.66 9.25 -4.72
CA TRP A 35 -2.99 8.74 -4.42
C TRP A 35 -3.54 7.91 -5.57
N GLN A 36 -3.38 8.38 -6.81
CA GLN A 36 -3.80 7.64 -7.99
C GLN A 36 -3.07 6.29 -8.10
N ALA A 37 -1.75 6.26 -7.88
CA ALA A 37 -0.99 5.01 -7.85
C ALA A 37 -1.50 4.04 -6.76
N ALA A 38 -1.93 4.56 -5.61
CA ALA A 38 -2.52 3.75 -4.55
C ALA A 38 -3.89 3.17 -4.94
N VAL A 39 -4.74 3.96 -5.61
CA VAL A 39 -6.04 3.48 -6.14
C VAL A 39 -5.84 2.39 -7.19
N GLU A 40 -4.84 2.53 -8.05
CA GLU A 40 -4.51 1.52 -9.06
C GLU A 40 -3.95 0.23 -8.43
N ARG A 41 -3.09 0.36 -7.40
CA ARG A 41 -2.53 -0.81 -6.71
C ARG A 41 -3.56 -1.56 -5.86
N TYR A 42 -4.46 -0.82 -5.25
CA TYR A 42 -5.52 -1.31 -4.37
C TYR A 42 -6.88 -0.85 -4.90
N PRO A 43 -7.40 -1.50 -5.95
CA PRO A 43 -8.72 -1.19 -6.47
C PRO A 43 -9.81 -1.55 -5.45
N TYR A 44 -10.97 -0.91 -5.58
CA TYR A 44 -12.14 -1.34 -4.82
C TYR A 44 -12.68 -2.63 -5.43
N GLU A 45 -12.91 -3.62 -4.59
CA GLU A 45 -13.53 -4.90 -4.93
C GLU A 45 -14.96 -4.92 -4.38
N PRO A 46 -15.98 -5.18 -5.23
CA PRO A 46 -17.36 -5.36 -4.81
C PRO A 46 -17.53 -6.43 -3.73
N SER A 47 -18.61 -6.33 -2.95
CA SER A 47 -18.89 -7.27 -1.85
C SER A 47 -19.15 -8.71 -2.29
N ASP A 48 -19.50 -8.91 -3.56
CA ASP A 48 -19.72 -10.20 -4.21
C ASP A 48 -18.49 -10.72 -4.98
N GLU A 49 -17.38 -9.98 -5.00
CA GLU A 49 -16.16 -10.40 -5.68
C GLU A 49 -15.54 -11.64 -4.99
N PRO A 50 -15.29 -12.73 -5.74
CA PRO A 50 -14.57 -13.87 -5.21
C PRO A 50 -13.20 -13.43 -4.66
N TYR A 51 -12.92 -13.79 -3.40
CA TYR A 51 -11.67 -13.46 -2.72
C TYR A 51 -11.44 -11.96 -2.45
N ARG A 52 -12.52 -11.17 -2.29
CA ARG A 52 -12.43 -9.78 -1.80
C ARG A 52 -11.46 -9.63 -0.62
N GLY A 53 -10.59 -8.64 -0.72
CA GLY A 53 -9.57 -8.32 0.28
C GLY A 53 -8.37 -9.26 0.25
N LEU A 54 -8.26 -10.18 -0.72
CA LEU A 54 -7.08 -11.03 -0.87
C LEU A 54 -5.82 -10.20 -1.12
N LEU A 55 -5.94 -9.02 -1.72
CA LEU A 55 -4.81 -8.11 -1.96
C LEU A 55 -4.33 -7.36 -0.70
N PHE A 56 -5.08 -7.41 0.41
CA PHE A 56 -4.65 -6.80 1.67
C PHE A 56 -3.64 -7.73 2.34
N HIS A 57 -2.42 -7.23 2.50
CA HIS A 57 -1.29 -8.05 2.93
C HIS A 57 -0.52 -7.42 4.11
N ASP A 58 -1.01 -6.34 4.72
CA ASP A 58 -0.30 -5.54 5.72
C ASP A 58 1.10 -5.06 5.23
N GLU A 59 1.31 -5.08 3.92
CA GLU A 59 2.62 -4.98 3.28
C GLU A 59 2.68 -3.84 2.25
N ALA A 60 1.84 -2.80 2.39
CA ALA A 60 1.89 -1.61 1.51
C ALA A 60 3.30 -1.03 1.36
N TRP A 61 4.12 -1.08 2.41
CA TRP A 61 5.53 -0.74 2.36
C TRP A 61 6.30 -1.62 1.37
N HIS A 62 6.24 -2.95 1.54
CA HIS A 62 6.95 -3.90 0.69
C HIS A 62 6.55 -3.75 -0.78
N TRP A 63 5.24 -3.68 -1.05
CA TRP A 63 4.72 -3.52 -2.40
C TRP A 63 5.10 -2.18 -3.04
N ALA A 64 5.17 -1.10 -2.26
CA ALA A 64 5.63 0.18 -2.76
C ALA A 64 7.15 0.17 -3.03
N MET A 65 7.95 -0.46 -2.17
CA MET A 65 9.40 -0.60 -2.40
C MET A 65 9.70 -1.46 -3.62
N LEU A 66 8.97 -2.55 -3.83
CA LEU A 66 9.04 -3.35 -5.05
C LEU A 66 8.70 -2.52 -6.29
N ALA A 67 7.68 -1.66 -6.23
CA ALA A 67 7.29 -0.81 -7.35
C ALA A 67 8.35 0.24 -7.69
N LEU A 68 9.04 0.80 -6.68
CA LEU A 68 10.04 1.85 -6.86
C LEU A 68 11.43 1.32 -7.23
N TYR A 69 11.86 0.24 -6.58
CA TYR A 69 13.24 -0.25 -6.62
C TYR A 69 13.37 -1.67 -7.19
N GLY A 70 12.25 -2.33 -7.50
CA GLY A 70 12.24 -3.68 -8.08
C GLY A 70 12.51 -4.80 -7.07
N ALA A 71 12.52 -6.03 -7.56
CA ALA A 71 12.62 -7.24 -6.73
C ALA A 71 13.92 -7.37 -5.93
N ARG A 72 14.97 -6.64 -6.30
CA ARG A 72 16.28 -6.70 -5.64
C ARG A 72 16.46 -5.63 -4.56
N TYR A 73 15.43 -4.82 -4.28
CA TYR A 73 15.57 -3.69 -3.36
C TYR A 73 16.04 -4.10 -1.96
N THR A 74 15.73 -5.30 -1.50
CA THR A 74 16.20 -5.77 -0.18
C THR A 74 17.71 -5.99 -0.12
N VAL A 75 18.34 -6.25 -1.26
CA VAL A 75 19.80 -6.40 -1.39
C VAL A 75 20.47 -5.07 -1.70
N GLU A 76 19.85 -4.26 -2.55
CA GLU A 76 20.40 -2.98 -3.05
C GLU A 76 20.14 -1.82 -2.08
N HIS A 77 19.06 -1.90 -1.31
CA HIS A 77 18.60 -0.93 -0.32
C HIS A 77 18.20 -1.64 0.99
N PRO A 78 19.14 -2.30 1.69
CA PRO A 78 18.84 -3.02 2.92
C PRO A 78 18.25 -2.12 4.02
N GLU A 79 18.54 -0.82 3.99
CA GLU A 79 17.96 0.19 4.87
C GLU A 79 16.44 0.39 4.68
N LEU A 80 15.88 -0.06 3.57
CA LEU A 80 14.45 0.02 3.23
C LEU A 80 13.70 -1.29 3.47
N ILE A 81 14.33 -2.33 4.02
CA ILE A 81 13.64 -3.57 4.38
C ILE A 81 12.56 -3.28 5.43
N GLU A 82 12.92 -2.52 6.46
CA GLU A 82 12.03 -2.18 7.55
C GLU A 82 11.35 -0.82 7.32
N PRO A 83 10.03 -0.72 7.51
CA PRO A 83 9.34 0.55 7.46
C PRO A 83 9.89 1.55 8.47
N SER A 84 9.99 2.81 8.04
CA SER A 84 10.39 3.91 8.92
C SER A 84 9.38 4.14 10.05
N ALA A 85 9.81 4.78 11.15
CA ALA A 85 8.91 5.14 12.24
C ALA A 85 7.79 6.09 11.79
N GLU A 86 8.08 7.01 10.84
CA GLU A 86 7.08 7.90 10.25
C GLU A 86 6.00 7.12 9.51
N TYR A 87 6.37 6.06 8.78
CA TYR A 87 5.41 5.19 8.09
C TYR A 87 4.57 4.41 9.10
N ARG A 88 5.18 3.84 10.14
CA ARG A 88 4.45 3.05 11.16
C ARG A 88 3.45 3.89 11.96
N ALA A 89 3.64 5.21 12.02
CA ALA A 89 2.72 6.14 12.68
C ALA A 89 1.51 6.52 11.82
N LEU A 90 1.38 5.99 10.60
CA LEU A 90 0.22 6.20 9.75
C LEU A 90 -1.00 5.38 10.19
N ASP A 91 -0.84 4.45 11.12
CA ASP A 91 -1.88 3.55 11.63
C ASP A 91 -2.29 3.90 13.07
#